data_AF-A0A2M6GJ27-F1
#
_entry.id   AF-A0A2M6GJ27-F1
#
_cell.length_a   1.000
_cell.length_b   1.000
_cell.length_c   1.000
_cell.angle_alpha   90.00
_cell.angle_beta   90.00
_cell.angle_gamma   90.00
#
_symmetry.space_group_name_H-M   'P 1'
#
loop_
_entity.id
_entity.type
_entity.pdbx_description
1 polymer ?
#
loop_
_entity_poly.entity_id
_entity_poly.type
_entity_poly.pdbx_seq_one_letter_code
_entity_poly.pdbx_strand_id
1 'polypeptide(L)'
;FTNQQINFNLYYNNYPLVNPSQEVKVVLRQNYRWDNAKLNLRPRYVRDNEKRLEYTFFELQHTFPGLNEFRFFDNRSRRFLGANVATANRAVVPEEVVLTRDLNRAQEVYSSQIDINGRFVYGNRDYGNEAANADYNWITFTLETPKPAPGDVYIFGELSDWKLLPEYKMTYDAANQRYTGRIFLKQGYYNYYYAVQASGATNPDVIYFEGSFNTTENMYDILVYYRPPGSRSDLLIGYQEVNVNSRR
;
A
#
# COMPACT_ATOMS: atom_id res chain seq x y z
N PHE A 1 -14.52 -15.69 -1.10
CA PHE A 1 -13.55 -15.07 -2.03
C PHE A 1 -12.91 -13.89 -1.30
N THR A 2 -11.59 -13.86 -1.16
CA THR A 2 -10.83 -12.83 -0.40
C THR A 2 -10.07 -11.85 -1.31
N ASN A 3 -10.14 -12.07 -2.62
CA ASN A 3 -9.42 -11.33 -3.65
C ASN A 3 -10.35 -10.34 -4.38
N GLN A 4 -9.74 -9.37 -5.04
CA GLN A 4 -10.37 -8.40 -5.91
C GLN A 4 -9.87 -8.59 -7.36
N GLN A 5 -10.79 -8.49 -8.30
CA GLN A 5 -10.53 -8.66 -9.73
C GLN A 5 -10.87 -7.37 -10.46
N ILE A 6 -9.96 -6.91 -11.32
CA ILE A 6 -10.13 -5.68 -12.10
C ILE A 6 -10.19 -6.04 -13.57
N ASN A 7 -11.39 -5.95 -14.16
CA ASN A 7 -11.59 -6.06 -15.60
C ASN A 7 -11.86 -4.67 -16.17
N PHE A 8 -11.33 -4.38 -17.35
CA PHE A 8 -11.51 -3.08 -17.98
C PHE A 8 -11.45 -3.18 -19.50
N ASN A 9 -11.97 -2.15 -20.17
CA ASN A 9 -11.86 -1.98 -21.61
C ASN A 9 -11.00 -0.76 -21.91
N LEU A 10 -10.17 -0.86 -22.94
CA LEU A 10 -9.45 0.26 -23.50
C LEU A 10 -10.04 0.61 -24.86
N TYR A 11 -10.54 1.85 -24.98
CA TYR A 11 -11.02 2.40 -26.24
C TYR A 11 -9.98 3.33 -26.83
N TYR A 12 -9.62 3.11 -28.09
CA TYR A 12 -8.57 3.87 -28.79
C TYR A 12 -9.10 4.58 -30.04
N ASN A 13 -10.35 5.05 -29.97
CA ASN A 13 -11.04 5.70 -31.09
C ASN A 13 -10.23 6.83 -31.74
N ASN A 14 -9.58 7.64 -30.90
CA ASN A 14 -8.87 8.86 -31.27
C ASN A 14 -7.35 8.69 -31.31
N TYR A 15 -6.84 7.47 -31.13
CA TYR A 15 -5.40 7.19 -31.13
C TYR A 15 -5.11 5.91 -31.93
N PRO A 16 -4.62 6.01 -33.18
CA PRO A 16 -4.39 4.85 -34.01
C PRO A 16 -3.28 3.98 -33.41
N LEU A 17 -3.60 2.70 -33.16
CA LEU A 17 -2.66 1.72 -32.64
C LEU A 17 -2.30 0.72 -33.72
N VAL A 18 -1.01 0.52 -33.96
CA VAL A 18 -0.52 -0.55 -34.82
C VAL A 18 -0.30 -1.79 -33.96
N ASN A 19 -0.91 -2.92 -34.37
CA ASN A 19 -0.79 -4.23 -33.70
C ASN A 19 -1.06 -4.16 -32.17
N PRO A 20 -2.24 -3.68 -31.75
CA PRO A 20 -2.50 -3.37 -30.34
C PRO A 20 -2.48 -4.59 -29.41
N SER A 21 -2.61 -5.82 -29.93
CA SER A 21 -2.49 -7.05 -29.13
C SER A 21 -1.07 -7.30 -28.60
N GLN A 22 -0.05 -6.80 -29.29
CA GLN A 22 1.36 -7.01 -28.97
C GLN A 22 2.04 -5.76 -28.40
N GLU A 23 1.70 -4.60 -28.96
CA GLU A 23 2.40 -3.34 -28.65
C GLU A 23 1.78 -2.57 -27.49
N VAL A 24 0.52 -2.85 -27.12
CA VAL A 24 -0.10 -2.27 -25.92
C VAL A 24 0.16 -3.16 -24.72
N LYS A 25 0.82 -2.58 -23.72
CA LYS A 25 1.11 -3.22 -22.44
C LYS A 25 0.45 -2.44 -21.33
N VAL A 26 -0.21 -3.14 -20.44
CA VAL A 26 -0.81 -2.51 -19.26
C VAL A 26 -0.03 -2.88 -18.00
N VAL A 27 0.19 -1.88 -17.16
CA VAL A 27 0.57 -2.05 -15.76
C VAL A 27 -0.65 -1.72 -14.91
N LEU A 28 -0.98 -2.63 -14.00
CA LEU A 28 -2.06 -2.46 -13.02
C LEU A 28 -1.45 -2.53 -11.63
N ARG A 29 -1.65 -1.50 -10.80
CA ARG A 29 -1.14 -1.47 -9.43
C ARG A 29 -2.29 -1.34 -8.43
N GLN A 30 -2.11 -1.94 -7.26
CA GLN A 30 -3.01 -1.79 -6.12
C GLN A 30 -2.39 -0.79 -5.15
N ASN A 31 -3.13 0.26 -4.80
CA ASN A 31 -2.70 1.34 -3.90
C ASN A 31 -1.34 1.95 -4.32
N TYR A 32 -1.13 2.10 -5.63
CA TYR A 32 0.10 2.60 -6.28
C TYR A 32 1.39 1.81 -6.00
N ARG A 33 1.24 0.59 -5.47
CA ARG A 33 2.36 -0.28 -5.12
C ARG A 33 3.03 -0.90 -6.33
N TRP A 34 4.34 -0.74 -6.44
CA TRP A 34 5.13 -1.43 -7.46
C TRP A 34 5.46 -2.87 -7.07
N ASP A 35 5.57 -3.16 -5.78
CA ASP A 35 5.98 -4.48 -5.28
C ASP A 35 4.99 -5.61 -5.65
N ASN A 36 3.70 -5.28 -5.80
CA ASN A 36 2.66 -6.24 -6.17
C ASN A 36 2.01 -5.96 -7.54
N ALA A 37 2.60 -5.06 -8.33
CA ALA A 37 2.06 -4.66 -9.62
C ALA A 37 1.96 -5.83 -10.60
N LYS A 38 0.87 -5.85 -11.39
CA LYS A 38 0.71 -6.78 -12.51
C LYS A 38 1.21 -6.09 -13.77
N LEU A 39 2.36 -6.55 -14.25
CA LEU A 39 3.09 -5.94 -15.37
C LEU A 39 2.79 -6.66 -16.69
N ASN A 40 2.98 -5.94 -17.80
CA ASN A 40 2.92 -6.47 -19.16
C ASN A 40 1.61 -7.22 -19.47
N LEU A 41 0.50 -6.77 -18.89
CA LEU A 41 -0.81 -7.35 -19.16
C LEU A 41 -1.18 -7.10 -20.63
N ARG A 42 -1.68 -8.16 -21.28
CA ARG A 42 -2.13 -8.14 -22.67
C ARG A 42 -3.65 -8.28 -22.74
N PRO A 43 -4.30 -7.70 -23.76
CA PRO A 43 -5.74 -7.85 -23.90
C PRO A 43 -6.08 -9.29 -24.25
N ARG A 44 -7.20 -9.78 -23.73
CA ARG A 44 -7.71 -11.11 -24.06
C ARG A 44 -8.39 -11.11 -25.43
N TYR A 45 -9.12 -10.04 -25.73
CA TYR A 45 -9.79 -9.86 -27.02
C TYR A 45 -9.45 -8.49 -27.61
N VAL A 46 -9.23 -8.47 -28.92
CA VAL A 46 -9.08 -7.25 -29.72
C VAL A 46 -10.28 -7.14 -30.64
N ARG A 47 -11.06 -6.08 -30.48
CA ARG A 47 -12.23 -5.77 -31.30
C ARG A 47 -11.91 -4.54 -32.14
N ASP A 48 -11.24 -4.78 -33.26
CA ASP A 48 -10.68 -3.73 -34.11
C ASP A 48 -11.77 -2.84 -34.74
N ASN A 49 -12.89 -3.44 -35.15
CA ASN A 49 -14.08 -2.74 -35.64
C ASN A 49 -14.65 -1.72 -34.63
N GLU A 50 -14.49 -1.99 -33.34
CA GLU A 50 -14.94 -1.13 -32.23
C GLU A 50 -13.81 -0.30 -31.63
N LYS A 51 -12.59 -0.43 -32.17
CA LYS A 51 -11.34 0.10 -31.60
C LYS A 51 -11.27 -0.13 -30.08
N ARG A 52 -11.52 -1.37 -29.67
CA ARG A 52 -11.59 -1.80 -28.26
C ARG A 52 -10.64 -2.94 -27.95
N LEU A 53 -9.88 -2.82 -26.87
CA LEU A 53 -9.11 -3.91 -26.25
C LEU A 53 -9.78 -4.32 -24.94
N GLU A 54 -10.07 -5.60 -24.81
CA GLU A 54 -10.80 -6.14 -23.67
C GLU A 54 -9.85 -6.88 -22.72
N TYR A 55 -9.73 -6.39 -21.49
CA TYR A 55 -8.90 -6.98 -20.44
C TYR A 55 -9.81 -7.64 -19.40
N THR A 56 -10.07 -8.93 -19.63
CA THR A 56 -10.85 -9.80 -18.75
C THR A 56 -9.98 -10.96 -18.29
N PHE A 57 -9.75 -11.08 -16.98
CA PHE A 57 -8.82 -12.06 -16.43
C PHE A 57 -9.56 -13.11 -15.60
N PHE A 58 -9.49 -14.39 -15.97
CA PHE A 58 -10.16 -15.46 -15.22
C PHE A 58 -9.23 -16.22 -14.28
N GLU A 59 -7.92 -16.08 -14.49
CA GLU A 59 -6.90 -16.77 -13.72
C GLU A 59 -6.60 -16.01 -12.43
N LEU A 60 -6.53 -16.73 -11.31
CA LEU A 60 -6.28 -16.15 -9.98
C LEU A 60 -4.96 -15.35 -9.92
N GLN A 61 -3.98 -15.69 -10.74
CA GLN A 61 -2.69 -14.98 -10.83
C GLN A 61 -2.83 -13.50 -11.21
N HIS A 62 -3.92 -13.13 -11.90
CA HIS A 62 -4.23 -11.76 -12.31
C HIS A 62 -5.16 -11.04 -11.34
N THR A 63 -5.62 -11.71 -10.29
CA THR A 63 -6.34 -11.08 -9.18
C THR A 63 -5.36 -10.50 -8.16
N PHE A 64 -5.84 -9.53 -7.38
CA PHE A 64 -5.14 -9.00 -6.23
C PHE A 64 -5.76 -9.57 -4.95
N PRO A 65 -4.97 -9.84 -3.91
CA PRO A 65 -5.53 -9.95 -2.57
C PRO A 65 -6.36 -8.68 -2.27
N GLY A 66 -7.52 -8.84 -1.66
CA GLY A 66 -8.32 -7.69 -1.23
C GLY A 66 -7.68 -6.89 -0.10
N LEU A 67 -6.70 -7.48 0.62
CA LEU A 67 -6.02 -6.86 1.77
C LEU A 67 -7.02 -6.43 2.86
N ASN A 68 -6.59 -5.58 3.77
CA ASN A 68 -7.45 -4.97 4.80
C ASN A 68 -7.36 -3.44 4.66
N GLU A 69 -8.04 -2.68 5.50
CA GLU A 69 -7.81 -1.23 5.59
C GLU A 69 -6.46 -0.99 6.31
N PHE A 70 -5.70 0.01 5.90
CA PHE A 70 -4.40 0.31 6.52
C PHE A 70 -4.54 0.70 7.98
N ARG A 71 -3.58 0.26 8.80
CA ARG A 71 -3.42 0.82 10.16
C ARG A 71 -2.98 2.25 10.01
N PHE A 72 -3.29 3.09 10.99
CA PHE A 72 -2.84 4.47 10.96
C PHE A 72 -2.45 4.99 12.32
N PHE A 73 -1.66 6.06 12.33
CA PHE A 73 -1.50 6.91 13.50
C PHE A 73 -1.40 8.37 13.07
N ASP A 74 -1.70 9.28 14.00
CA ASP A 74 -1.62 10.71 13.80
C ASP A 74 -0.83 11.35 14.94
N ASN A 75 0.38 11.84 14.65
CA ASN A 75 1.17 12.59 15.63
C ASN A 75 1.25 14.09 15.28
N ARG A 76 0.37 14.63 14.43
CA ARG A 76 0.42 16.02 13.92
C ARG A 76 0.22 17.12 14.97
N SER A 77 -0.08 16.79 16.22
CA SER A 77 -0.19 17.78 17.30
C SER A 77 0.70 17.41 18.49
N ARG A 78 1.41 18.41 19.02
CA ARG A 78 2.06 18.40 20.34
C ARG A 78 1.13 18.91 21.44
N ARG A 79 -0.09 19.36 21.17
CA ARG A 79 -1.03 19.83 22.21
C ARG A 79 -1.81 18.69 22.85
N PHE A 80 -2.08 17.63 22.09
CA PHE A 80 -2.79 16.44 22.55
C PHE A 80 -2.16 15.17 21.95
N LEU A 81 -2.58 13.99 22.39
CA LEU A 81 -2.21 12.73 21.75
C LEU A 81 -3.20 12.47 20.61
N GLY A 82 -2.70 12.34 19.39
CA GLY A 82 -3.55 12.04 18.24
C GLY A 82 -3.99 10.57 18.20
N ALA A 83 -4.70 10.21 17.13
CA ALA A 83 -5.23 8.86 16.98
C ALA A 83 -4.12 7.80 16.99
N ASN A 84 -4.36 6.70 17.70
CA ASN A 84 -3.44 5.57 17.86
C ASN A 84 -2.07 5.94 18.46
N VAL A 85 -1.98 7.07 19.17
CA VAL A 85 -0.83 7.44 20.01
C VAL A 85 -1.17 7.15 21.47
N ALA A 86 -0.37 6.27 22.09
CA ALA A 86 -0.56 5.90 23.50
C ALA A 86 0.10 6.89 24.46
N THR A 87 1.36 7.28 24.18
CA THR A 87 2.10 8.26 24.98
C THR A 87 3.07 9.06 24.12
N ALA A 88 3.46 10.24 24.62
CA ALA A 88 4.52 11.04 24.02
C ALA A 88 5.41 11.63 25.14
N ASN A 89 6.70 11.33 25.10
CA ASN A 89 7.71 11.96 25.93
C ASN A 89 8.28 13.18 25.20
N ARG A 90 7.83 14.36 25.65
CA ARG A 90 8.18 15.66 25.06
C ARG A 90 9.36 16.35 25.76
N ALA A 91 9.91 15.72 26.80
CA ALA A 91 11.03 16.26 27.56
C ALA A 91 12.39 15.97 26.89
N VAL A 92 12.40 15.11 25.87
CA VAL A 92 13.60 14.69 25.12
C VAL A 92 13.56 15.22 23.69
N VAL A 93 14.73 15.35 23.07
CA VAL A 93 14.90 15.81 21.69
C VAL A 93 15.79 14.83 20.93
N PRO A 94 15.31 14.23 19.82
CA PRO A 94 13.96 14.29 19.29
C PRO A 94 12.90 13.67 20.23
N GLU A 95 11.65 14.14 20.17
CA GLU A 95 10.58 13.57 21.00
C GLU A 95 10.37 12.08 20.74
N GLU A 96 9.91 11.37 21.76
CA GLU A 96 9.62 9.95 21.67
C GLU A 96 8.10 9.73 21.77
N VAL A 97 7.52 9.09 20.76
CA VAL A 97 6.10 8.78 20.67
C VAL A 97 5.93 7.27 20.67
N VAL A 98 5.05 6.77 21.53
CA VAL A 98 4.69 5.34 21.59
C VAL A 98 3.29 5.19 21.07
N LEU A 99 3.11 4.33 20.06
CA LEU A 99 1.80 4.05 19.49
C LEU A 99 1.01 3.08 20.38
N THR A 100 -0.30 3.03 20.17
CA THR A 100 -1.13 1.97 20.73
C THR A 100 -0.67 0.61 20.23
N ARG A 101 -0.84 -0.43 21.06
CA ARG A 101 -0.42 -1.79 20.70
C ARG A 101 -1.37 -2.37 19.66
N ASP A 102 -0.79 -2.91 18.60
CA ASP A 102 -1.50 -3.60 17.54
C ASP A 102 -1.61 -5.10 17.84
N LEU A 103 -2.69 -5.70 17.33
CA LEU A 103 -2.90 -7.15 17.33
C LEU A 103 -2.88 -7.69 15.90
N ASN A 104 -2.60 -8.99 15.76
CA ASN A 104 -2.85 -9.71 14.50
C ASN A 104 -4.34 -9.66 14.19
N ARG A 105 -4.71 -9.18 12.99
CA ARG A 105 -6.10 -9.07 12.54
C ARG A 105 -6.41 -9.92 11.31
N ALA A 106 -5.53 -10.86 10.94
CA ALA A 106 -5.70 -11.69 9.75
C ALA A 106 -6.92 -12.62 9.81
N GLN A 107 -7.34 -13.01 11.02
CA GLN A 107 -8.50 -13.87 11.27
C GLN A 107 -9.70 -13.14 11.88
N GLU A 108 -9.57 -11.83 12.11
CA GLU A 108 -10.65 -11.03 12.67
C GLU A 108 -11.76 -10.81 11.66
N VAL A 109 -12.97 -10.51 12.15
CA VAL A 109 -14.06 -10.10 11.27
C VAL A 109 -13.71 -8.76 10.64
N TYR A 110 -13.91 -8.64 9.33
CA TYR A 110 -13.64 -7.41 8.60
C TYR A 110 -14.38 -6.21 9.22
N SER A 111 -13.63 -5.15 9.49
CA SER A 111 -14.15 -3.87 9.99
C SER A 111 -13.58 -2.75 9.13
N SER A 112 -14.47 -1.95 8.56
CA SER A 112 -14.06 -0.84 7.71
C SER A 112 -13.56 0.33 8.52
N GLN A 113 -12.45 0.90 8.10
CA GLN A 113 -11.84 2.11 8.64
C GLN A 113 -11.49 3.02 7.48
N ILE A 114 -11.64 4.33 7.67
CA ILE A 114 -11.23 5.29 6.65
C ILE A 114 -9.72 5.44 6.74
N ASP A 115 -9.03 5.22 5.62
CA ASP A 115 -7.60 5.41 5.49
C ASP A 115 -7.25 6.31 4.28
N ILE A 116 -5.98 6.34 3.90
CA ILE A 116 -5.47 6.99 2.69
C ILE A 116 -4.66 6.01 1.82
N ASN A 117 -5.08 4.74 1.79
CA ASN A 117 -4.53 3.67 0.96
C ASN A 117 -2.99 3.50 1.09
N GLY A 118 -2.47 3.54 2.33
CA GLY A 118 -1.06 3.27 2.59
C GLY A 118 -0.14 4.48 2.48
N ARG A 119 -0.71 5.65 2.17
CA ARG A 119 0.01 6.91 2.04
C ARG A 119 0.33 7.55 3.39
N PHE A 120 1.10 8.62 3.36
CA PHE A 120 1.26 9.51 4.51
C PHE A 120 1.06 10.99 4.15
N VAL A 121 0.79 11.81 5.16
CA VAL A 121 0.70 13.26 5.03
C VAL A 121 1.51 13.89 6.14
N TYR A 122 2.62 14.54 5.80
CA TYR A 122 3.37 15.35 6.75
C TYR A 122 2.53 16.54 7.20
N GLY A 123 2.62 16.89 8.47
CA GLY A 123 1.96 18.10 8.93
C GLY A 123 2.11 18.34 10.43
N ASN A 124 1.93 19.61 10.78
CA ASN A 124 1.81 20.08 12.14
C ASN A 124 0.51 20.91 12.22
N ARG A 125 -0.43 20.49 13.06
CA ARG A 125 -1.73 21.14 13.26
C ARG A 125 -1.70 22.28 14.27
N ASP A 126 -0.60 22.47 14.97
CA ASP A 126 -0.48 23.49 16.03
C ASP A 126 0.02 24.84 15.49
N TYR A 127 0.66 24.85 14.33
CA TYR A 127 1.27 26.03 13.70
C TYR A 127 0.92 26.08 12.20
N GLY A 128 0.92 27.28 11.60
CA GLY A 128 0.75 27.42 10.14
C GLY A 128 1.92 26.82 9.36
N ASN A 129 1.78 26.63 8.04
CA ASN A 129 2.79 25.99 7.17
C ASN A 129 3.20 24.58 7.64
N GLU A 130 2.22 23.67 7.62
CA GLU A 130 2.26 22.35 8.27
C GLU A 130 3.47 21.49 7.87
N ALA A 131 3.85 21.49 6.58
CA ALA A 131 4.95 20.64 6.09
C ALA A 131 6.34 21.16 6.49
N ALA A 132 6.51 22.48 6.62
CA ALA A 132 7.78 23.09 7.00
C ALA A 132 8.01 23.04 8.52
N ASN A 133 6.94 23.14 9.30
CA ASN A 133 6.99 23.21 10.77
C ASN A 133 6.78 21.85 11.46
N ALA A 134 6.73 20.76 10.69
CA ALA A 134 6.69 19.41 11.21
C ALA A 134 8.11 18.96 11.62
N ASP A 135 8.26 18.67 12.92
CA ASP A 135 9.51 18.14 13.50
C ASP A 135 9.65 16.63 13.25
N TYR A 136 10.81 16.07 13.59
CA TYR A 136 11.02 14.62 13.59
C TYR A 136 10.89 14.04 14.99
N ASN A 137 10.30 12.85 15.08
CA ASN A 137 10.11 12.13 16.33
C ASN A 137 10.56 10.67 16.18
N TRP A 138 10.96 10.07 17.28
CA TRP A 138 11.10 8.61 17.38
C TRP A 138 9.73 7.99 17.63
N ILE A 139 9.27 7.14 16.72
CA ILE A 139 7.99 6.43 16.81
C ILE A 139 8.24 4.98 17.16
N THR A 140 7.65 4.51 18.26
CA THR A 140 7.72 3.11 18.71
C THR A 140 6.43 2.38 18.35
N PHE A 141 6.55 1.39 17.48
CA PHE A 141 5.50 0.47 17.05
C PHE A 141 5.54 -0.79 17.91
N THR A 142 4.38 -1.37 18.20
CA THR A 142 4.28 -2.62 18.97
C THR A 142 3.19 -3.49 18.39
N LEU A 143 3.53 -4.73 18.04
CA LEU A 143 2.60 -5.75 17.57
C LEU A 143 2.64 -6.95 18.53
N GLU A 144 1.54 -7.21 19.22
CA GLU A 144 1.44 -8.36 20.13
C GLU A 144 1.08 -9.63 19.33
N THR A 145 1.87 -10.68 19.55
CA THR A 145 1.64 -11.98 18.93
C THR A 145 2.29 -13.06 19.78
N PRO A 146 1.57 -14.15 20.12
CA PRO A 146 2.08 -15.20 21.02
C PRO A 146 3.28 -15.96 20.44
N LYS A 147 3.45 -15.93 19.11
CA LYS A 147 4.51 -16.63 18.39
C LYS A 147 5.17 -15.69 17.37
N PRO A 148 6.47 -15.90 17.08
CA PRO A 148 7.13 -15.19 16.00
C PRO A 148 6.56 -15.61 14.63
N ALA A 149 6.59 -14.69 13.68
CA ALA A 149 6.33 -14.93 12.27
C ALA A 149 7.38 -15.87 11.65
N PRO A 150 7.08 -16.54 10.53
CA PRO A 150 8.02 -17.43 9.83
C PRO A 150 9.20 -16.71 9.14
N GLY A 151 9.38 -15.41 9.39
CA GLY A 151 10.40 -14.58 8.79
C GLY A 151 10.56 -13.24 9.50
N ASP A 152 11.36 -12.36 8.92
CA ASP A 152 11.58 -11.02 9.46
C ASP A 152 10.32 -10.17 9.30
N VAL A 153 10.00 -9.36 10.32
CA VAL A 153 8.82 -8.49 10.32
C VAL A 153 9.24 -7.04 10.14
N TYR A 154 8.53 -6.31 9.29
CA TYR A 154 8.81 -4.90 8.98
C TYR A 154 7.54 -4.05 9.10
N ILE A 155 7.70 -2.80 9.50
CA ILE A 155 6.70 -1.76 9.24
C ILE A 155 6.75 -1.41 7.76
N PHE A 156 5.60 -1.42 7.09
CA PHE A 156 5.52 -1.38 5.64
C PHE A 156 4.43 -0.44 5.15
N GLY A 157 4.74 0.41 4.19
CA GLY A 157 3.80 1.37 3.59
C GLY A 157 4.52 2.34 2.66
N GLU A 158 3.86 3.41 2.23
CA GLU A 158 4.55 4.49 1.50
C GLU A 158 5.64 5.14 2.37
N LEU A 159 5.50 5.08 3.70
CA LEU A 159 6.51 5.55 4.65
C LEU A 159 7.89 4.88 4.46
N SER A 160 7.92 3.63 3.98
CA SER A 160 9.13 2.87 3.69
C SER A 160 9.40 2.75 2.19
N ASP A 161 8.72 3.57 1.36
CA ASP A 161 8.74 3.48 -0.10
C ASP A 161 8.42 2.07 -0.61
N TRP A 162 7.51 1.37 0.09
CA TRP A 162 7.13 -0.01 -0.19
C TRP A 162 8.32 -0.99 -0.24
N LYS A 163 9.37 -0.70 0.54
CA LYS A 163 10.58 -1.53 0.67
C LYS A 163 10.73 -2.06 2.09
N LEU A 164 11.38 -3.21 2.19
CA LEU A 164 11.77 -3.85 3.44
C LEU A 164 13.18 -3.41 3.82
N LEU A 165 13.29 -2.21 4.41
CA LEU A 165 14.57 -1.63 4.79
C LEU A 165 14.91 -1.97 6.25
N PRO A 166 16.20 -2.14 6.60
CA PRO A 166 16.61 -2.53 7.96
C PRO A 166 16.07 -1.61 9.07
N GLU A 167 15.93 -0.32 8.82
CA GLU A 167 15.41 0.67 9.76
C GLU A 167 13.92 0.49 10.09
N TYR A 168 13.16 -0.22 9.24
CA TYR A 168 11.76 -0.58 9.48
C TYR A 168 11.60 -1.98 10.07
N LYS A 169 12.70 -2.72 10.26
CA LYS A 169 12.67 -4.08 10.81
C LYS A 169 12.28 -4.05 12.29
N MET A 170 11.40 -4.96 12.67
CA MET A 170 10.97 -5.17 14.06
C MET A 170 11.72 -6.32 14.71
N THR A 171 11.89 -6.22 16.03
CA THR A 171 12.52 -7.26 16.83
C THR A 171 11.46 -7.97 17.68
N TYR A 172 11.46 -9.30 17.62
CA TYR A 172 10.58 -10.11 18.46
C TYR A 172 11.17 -10.28 19.86
N ASP A 173 10.35 -10.03 20.88
CA ASP A 173 10.63 -10.34 22.27
C ASP A 173 9.74 -11.51 22.70
N ALA A 174 10.36 -12.68 22.89
CA ALA A 174 9.66 -13.90 23.28
C ALA A 174 9.14 -13.87 24.72
N ALA A 175 9.78 -13.13 25.62
CA ALA A 175 9.36 -13.03 27.02
C ALA A 175 8.07 -12.20 27.15
N ASN A 176 7.95 -11.14 26.33
CA ASN A 176 6.78 -10.27 26.29
C ASN A 176 5.80 -10.58 25.14
N GLN A 177 6.08 -11.61 24.32
CA GLN A 177 5.23 -12.05 23.20
C GLN A 177 4.82 -10.92 22.25
N ARG A 178 5.79 -10.11 21.82
CA ARG A 178 5.53 -8.96 20.96
C ARG A 178 6.71 -8.61 20.06
N TYR A 179 6.40 -8.02 18.92
CA TYR A 179 7.37 -7.29 18.09
C TYR A 179 7.43 -5.83 18.52
N THR A 180 8.63 -5.27 18.57
CA THR A 180 8.85 -3.82 18.76
C THR A 180 9.75 -3.28 17.65
N GLY A 181 9.38 -2.13 17.10
CA GLY A 181 10.19 -1.39 16.11
C GLY A 181 10.22 0.09 16.49
N ARG A 182 11.38 0.73 16.34
CA ARG A 182 11.55 2.16 16.64
C ARG A 182 12.09 2.86 15.40
N ILE A 183 11.31 3.79 14.85
CA ILE A 183 11.59 4.44 13.55
C ILE A 183 11.64 5.95 13.74
N PHE A 184 12.58 6.61 13.06
CA PHE A 184 12.66 8.08 13.05
C PHE A 184 11.80 8.64 11.91
N LEU A 185 10.67 9.26 12.25
CA LEU A 185 9.70 9.78 11.28
C LEU A 185 9.45 11.27 11.48
N LYS A 186 9.16 11.95 10.39
CA LYS A 186 8.64 13.31 10.44
C LYS A 186 7.23 13.31 11.04
N GLN A 187 6.78 14.43 11.59
CA GLN A 187 5.43 14.55 12.12
C GLN A 187 4.40 14.45 11.00
N GLY A 188 3.35 13.65 11.19
CA GLY A 188 2.38 13.36 10.14
C GLY A 188 1.25 12.42 10.53
N TYR A 189 0.39 12.19 9.54
CA TYR A 189 -0.56 11.08 9.53
C TYR A 189 0.01 9.99 8.63
N TYR A 190 0.10 8.77 9.13
CA TYR A 190 0.75 7.68 8.43
C TYR A 190 -0.16 6.48 8.35
N ASN A 191 -0.22 5.85 7.18
CA ASN A 191 -0.73 4.50 7.03
C ASN A 191 0.40 3.48 6.99
N TYR A 192 0.16 2.29 7.56
CA TYR A 192 1.13 1.20 7.56
C TYR A 192 0.47 -0.17 7.69
N TYR A 193 1.27 -1.19 7.39
CA TYR A 193 1.05 -2.59 7.67
C TYR A 193 2.27 -3.18 8.37
N TYR A 194 2.06 -4.37 8.94
CA TYR A 194 3.13 -5.30 9.26
C TYR A 194 3.33 -6.27 8.10
N ALA A 195 4.51 -6.25 7.48
CA ALA A 195 4.89 -7.18 6.42
C ALA A 195 5.87 -8.23 6.94
N VAL A 196 5.69 -9.48 6.49
CA VAL A 196 6.61 -10.59 6.76
C VAL A 196 7.45 -10.87 5.52
N GLN A 197 8.76 -10.95 5.70
CA GLN A 197 9.70 -11.44 4.70
C GLN A 197 10.09 -12.88 5.05
N ALA A 198 9.34 -13.84 4.48
CA ALA A 198 9.67 -15.25 4.62
C ALA A 198 10.97 -15.58 3.87
N SER A 199 11.69 -16.59 4.37
CA SER A 199 12.93 -17.05 3.71
C SER A 199 12.65 -17.50 2.27
N GLY A 200 13.37 -16.90 1.31
CA GLY A 200 13.21 -17.20 -0.12
C GLY A 200 12.00 -16.56 -0.81
N ALA A 201 11.17 -15.78 -0.10
CA ALA A 201 10.06 -15.07 -0.73
C ALA A 201 10.54 -13.86 -1.54
N THR A 202 9.97 -13.64 -2.72
CA THR A 202 10.31 -12.49 -3.57
C THR A 202 9.63 -11.20 -3.12
N ASN A 203 8.42 -11.30 -2.57
CA ASN A 203 7.58 -10.17 -2.21
C ASN A 203 7.21 -10.19 -0.72
N PRO A 204 7.00 -9.02 -0.10
CA PRO A 204 6.53 -8.91 1.28
C PRO A 204 5.12 -9.49 1.45
N ASP A 205 4.92 -10.29 2.49
CA ASP A 205 3.61 -10.83 2.87
C ASP A 205 2.98 -9.99 3.98
N VAL A 206 2.05 -9.11 3.60
CA VAL A 206 1.23 -8.34 4.55
C VAL A 206 0.00 -9.13 5.04
N ILE A 207 -0.41 -10.18 4.31
CA ILE A 207 -1.64 -10.93 4.62
C ILE A 207 -1.48 -11.70 5.93
N TYR A 208 -0.25 -12.12 6.26
CA TYR A 208 0.05 -12.85 7.50
C TYR A 208 -0.50 -12.19 8.78
N PHE A 209 -0.38 -10.86 8.90
CA PHE A 209 -0.88 -10.11 10.06
C PHE A 209 -2.15 -9.30 9.78
N GLU A 210 -2.38 -8.93 8.51
CA GLU A 210 -3.45 -8.00 8.14
C GLU A 210 -4.69 -8.71 7.60
N GLY A 211 -4.52 -9.90 7.00
CA GLY A 211 -5.58 -10.63 6.33
C GLY A 211 -5.87 -10.12 4.93
N SER A 212 -6.91 -10.69 4.31
CA SER A 212 -7.38 -10.28 2.98
C SER A 212 -8.90 -10.41 2.89
N PHE A 213 -9.57 -9.31 2.59
CA PHE A 213 -11.02 -9.22 2.51
C PHE A 213 -11.41 -8.58 1.18
N ASN A 214 -12.34 -9.19 0.45
CA ASN A 214 -12.76 -8.67 -0.85
C ASN A 214 -13.55 -7.34 -0.75
N THR A 215 -14.07 -7.02 0.43
CA THR A 215 -14.87 -5.81 0.75
C THR A 215 -14.04 -4.60 1.16
N THR A 216 -12.72 -4.76 1.28
CA THR A 216 -11.77 -3.69 1.56
C THR A 216 -11.81 -2.61 0.48
N GLU A 217 -11.71 -1.35 0.85
CA GLU A 217 -11.50 -0.27 -0.09
C GLU A 217 -10.06 -0.32 -0.61
N ASN A 218 -9.89 -0.36 -1.94
CA ASN A 218 -8.58 -0.22 -2.56
C ASN A 218 -8.69 0.68 -3.78
N MET A 219 -7.61 1.40 -4.05
CA MET A 219 -7.45 2.19 -5.26
C MET A 219 -6.54 1.47 -6.23
N TYR A 220 -7.03 1.20 -7.43
CA TYR A 220 -6.25 0.63 -8.51
C TYR A 220 -5.91 1.70 -9.53
N ASP A 221 -4.71 1.67 -10.09
CA ASP A 221 -4.38 2.52 -11.20
C ASP A 221 -3.84 1.72 -12.39
N ILE A 222 -4.31 2.12 -13.57
CA ILE A 222 -4.08 1.48 -14.85
C ILE A 222 -3.20 2.39 -15.67
N LEU A 223 -1.97 1.96 -15.94
CA LEU A 223 -1.03 2.65 -16.82
C LEU A 223 -0.98 1.90 -18.15
N VAL A 224 -1.34 2.59 -19.22
CA VAL A 224 -1.34 2.03 -20.57
C VAL A 224 -0.12 2.51 -21.32
N TYR A 225 0.76 1.57 -21.64
CA TYR A 225 1.93 1.82 -22.45
C TYR A 225 1.73 1.34 -23.88
N TYR A 226 2.22 2.12 -24.84
CA TYR A 226 2.30 1.75 -26.24
C TYR A 226 3.68 2.07 -26.80
N ARG A 227 4.25 1.13 -27.55
CA ARG A 227 5.48 1.36 -28.32
C ARG A 227 5.14 1.46 -29.80
N PRO A 228 5.16 2.67 -30.39
CA PRO A 228 4.99 2.81 -31.84
C PRO A 228 6.11 2.06 -32.59
N PRO A 229 5.82 1.46 -33.76
CA PRO A 229 6.84 0.89 -34.62
C PRO A 229 7.96 1.90 -34.92
N GLY A 230 9.21 1.48 -34.76
CA GLY A 230 10.38 2.35 -34.94
C GLY A 230 10.69 3.29 -33.77
N SER A 231 9.83 3.33 -32.74
CA SER A 231 10.12 4.06 -31.49
C SER A 231 11.22 3.37 -30.68
N ARG A 232 11.94 4.17 -29.89
CA ARG A 232 12.94 3.70 -28.92
C ARG A 232 12.42 3.61 -27.49
N SER A 233 11.19 4.05 -27.24
CA SER A 233 10.60 4.14 -25.91
C SER A 233 9.13 3.69 -25.88
N ASP A 234 8.72 3.17 -24.74
CA ASP A 234 7.31 2.97 -24.39
C ASP A 234 6.70 4.32 -24.01
N LEU A 235 5.61 4.71 -24.66
CA LEU A 235 4.86 5.92 -24.36
C LEU A 235 3.72 5.57 -23.41
N LEU A 236 3.56 6.35 -22.33
CA LEU A 236 2.35 6.29 -21.50
C LEU A 236 1.22 7.03 -22.24
N ILE A 237 0.30 6.28 -22.85
CA ILE A 237 -0.77 6.81 -23.70
C ILE A 237 -2.13 6.88 -22.98
N GLY A 238 -2.21 6.35 -21.77
CA GLY A 238 -3.44 6.36 -20.97
C GLY A 238 -3.14 6.11 -19.50
N TYR A 239 -3.93 6.76 -18.66
CA TYR A 239 -3.89 6.62 -17.22
C TYR A 239 -5.31 6.70 -16.67
N GLN A 240 -5.67 5.78 -15.78
CA GLN A 240 -6.97 5.79 -15.12
C GLN A 240 -6.86 5.22 -13.70
N GLU A 241 -7.45 5.90 -12.74
CA GLU A 241 -7.67 5.39 -11.39
C GLU A 241 -9.07 4.76 -11.29
N VAL A 242 -9.17 3.67 -10.54
CA VAL A 242 -10.38 2.90 -10.29
C VAL A 242 -10.45 2.57 -8.80
N ASN A 243 -11.43 3.15 -8.11
CA ASN A 243 -11.70 2.82 -6.72
C ASN A 243 -12.64 1.63 -6.64
N VAL A 244 -12.24 0.61 -5.87
CA VAL A 244 -13.06 -0.57 -5.59
C VAL A 244 -13.58 -0.47 -4.17
N ASN A 245 -14.90 -0.69 -4.01
CA ASN A 245 -15.60 -0.56 -2.74
C ASN A 245 -15.47 0.83 -2.07
N SER A 246 -15.32 1.91 -2.87
CA SER A 246 -15.25 3.29 -2.37
C SER A 246 -16.39 3.59 -1.40
N ARG A 247 -16.04 4.13 -0.24
CA ARG A 247 -17.01 4.55 0.78
C ARG A 247 -17.16 6.07 0.87
N ARG A 248 -16.57 6.78 -0.08
CA ARG A 248 -16.68 8.24 -0.27
C ARG A 248 -17.44 8.56 -1.55
#